data_AF-A0A7S2RLF7-F1
#
_entry.id   AF-A0A7S2RLF7-F1
#
_cell.length_a   1.000
_cell.length_b   1.000
_cell.length_c   1.000
_cell.angle_alpha   90.00
_cell.angle_beta   90.00
_cell.angle_gamma   90.00
#
_symmetry.space_group_name_H-M   'P 1'
#
loop_
_entity.id
_entity.type
_entity.pdbx_description
1 polymer ?
#
loop_
_entity_poly.entity_id
_entity_poly.type
_entity_poly.pdbx_seq_one_letter_code
_entity_poly.pdbx_strand_id
1 'polypeptide(L)'
;ETMGCATTICTDKTGTLTANKMTARAMYTNEKDHVCPDPNVTLGSVLQDSLGNHILDVIANLISIATMNESVLNFADSSKKVIGSKGNPTECALLYLVEELGFHYIDIRNTTRGRSDAANLSTYLADGKQ
;
A
#
# COMPACT_ATOMS: atom_id res chain seq x y z
N GLU A 1 -7.26 15.70 40.71
CA GLU A 1 -8.45 16.57 40.76
C GLU A 1 -8.93 16.94 39.35
N THR A 2 -8.14 17.66 38.55
CA THR A 2 -8.60 18.25 37.26
C THR A 2 -9.05 17.27 36.17
N MET A 3 -8.43 16.10 36.00
CA MET A 3 -8.93 15.11 35.03
C MET A 3 -10.13 14.29 35.55
N GLY A 4 -10.36 14.24 36.86
CA GLY A 4 -11.43 13.45 37.46
C GLY A 4 -12.83 14.05 37.28
N CYS A 5 -12.90 15.34 36.95
CA CYS A 5 -14.15 16.08 36.74
C CYS A 5 -14.45 16.37 35.25
N ALA A 6 -13.69 15.79 34.32
CA ALA A 6 -13.92 15.98 32.90
C ALA A 6 -15.22 15.28 32.46
N THR A 7 -16.21 16.05 32.02
CA THR A 7 -17.50 15.53 31.50
C THR A 7 -17.56 15.48 29.97
N THR A 8 -16.56 16.04 29.28
CA THR A 8 -16.49 16.05 27.82
C THR A 8 -15.02 15.96 27.36
N ILE A 9 -14.76 15.09 26.39
CA ILE A 9 -13.44 14.90 25.78
C ILE A 9 -13.56 15.23 24.29
N CYS A 10 -12.87 16.28 23.86
CA CYS A 10 -12.74 16.64 22.45
C CYS A 10 -11.40 16.13 21.93
N THR A 11 -11.41 15.01 21.21
CA THR A 11 -10.20 14.38 20.68
C THR A 11 -10.11 14.52 19.17
N ASP A 12 -8.89 14.71 18.67
CA ASP A 12 -8.60 14.74 17.24
C ASP A 12 -8.60 13.33 16.62
N LYS A 13 -9.00 13.22 15.34
CA LYS A 13 -9.15 11.92 14.69
C LYS A 13 -7.80 11.29 14.36
N THR A 14 -6.94 12.03 13.68
CA THR A 14 -5.71 11.50 13.08
C THR A 14 -4.58 11.51 14.11
N GLY A 15 -3.98 10.34 14.38
CA GLY A 15 -2.90 10.22 15.35
C GLY A 15 -3.36 10.16 16.82
N THR A 16 -4.67 10.29 17.09
CA THR A 16 -5.24 9.97 18.41
C THR A 16 -6.30 8.86 18.35
N LEU A 17 -7.35 8.99 17.53
CA LEU A 17 -8.31 7.89 17.32
C LEU A 17 -7.79 6.86 16.31
N THR A 18 -7.07 7.31 15.28
CA THR A 18 -6.51 6.43 14.26
C THR A 18 -5.00 6.33 14.40
N ALA A 19 -4.45 5.16 14.09
CA ALA A 19 -3.01 4.91 14.11
C ALA A 19 -2.23 5.61 12.98
N ASN A 20 -2.86 6.56 12.26
CA ASN A 20 -2.35 7.21 11.06
C ASN A 20 -1.77 6.21 10.03
N LYS A 21 -2.33 5.00 10.00
CA LYS A 21 -1.92 3.90 9.12
C LYS A 21 -3.14 3.45 8.33
N MET A 22 -3.13 3.71 7.03
CA MET A 22 -4.18 3.25 6.12
C MET A 22 -3.90 1.81 5.68
N THR A 23 -4.94 1.00 5.58
CA THR A 23 -4.90 -0.38 5.09
C THR A 23 -6.11 -0.65 4.21
N ALA A 24 -5.91 -1.39 3.11
CA ALA A 24 -7.00 -1.85 2.27
C ALA A 24 -7.77 -2.95 3.00
N ARG A 25 -9.09 -2.79 3.13
CA ARG A 25 -9.97 -3.73 3.86
C ARG A 25 -11.05 -4.37 3.01
N ALA A 26 -11.29 -3.86 1.81
CA ALA A 26 -12.24 -4.44 0.87
C ALA A 26 -11.73 -4.29 -0.56
N MET A 27 -12.12 -5.21 -1.42
CA MET A 27 -11.90 -5.17 -2.87
C MET A 27 -13.12 -5.72 -3.58
N TYR A 28 -13.54 -5.02 -4.63
CA TYR A 28 -14.58 -5.51 -5.53
C TYR A 28 -13.92 -6.03 -6.81
N THR A 29 -14.13 -7.31 -7.13
CA THR A 29 -13.60 -7.92 -8.36
C THR A 29 -14.46 -9.11 -8.75
N ASN A 30 -14.49 -9.43 -10.05
CA ASN A 30 -15.29 -10.53 -10.60
C ASN A 30 -16.76 -10.51 -10.11
N GLU A 31 -17.36 -9.31 -10.13
CA GLU A 31 -18.73 -9.06 -9.67
C GLU A 31 -19.02 -9.42 -8.20
N LYS A 32 -17.98 -9.56 -7.37
CA LYS A 32 -18.08 -9.97 -5.97
C LYS A 32 -17.33 -9.01 -5.04
N ASP A 33 -17.94 -8.75 -3.88
CA ASP A 33 -17.30 -8.05 -2.78
C ASP A 33 -16.45 -8.99 -1.93
N HIS A 34 -15.16 -8.68 -1.82
CA HIS A 34 -14.22 -9.32 -0.91
C HIS A 34 -13.95 -8.36 0.24
N VAL A 35 -14.59 -8.58 1.39
CA VAL A 35 -14.47 -7.73 2.57
C VAL A 35 -13.72 -8.47 3.67
N CYS A 36 -12.77 -7.78 4.30
CA CYS A 36 -12.05 -8.25 5.48
C CYS A 36 -12.61 -7.56 6.73
N PRO A 37 -13.60 -8.15 7.42
CA PRO A 37 -14.22 -7.56 8.60
C PRO A 37 -13.31 -7.64 9.84
N ASP A 38 -12.53 -8.71 9.95
CA ASP A 38 -11.66 -8.96 11.10
C ASP A 38 -10.39 -8.10 11.03
N PRO A 39 -10.10 -7.29 12.06
CA PRO A 39 -8.92 -6.43 12.05
C PRO A 39 -7.60 -7.20 12.11
N ASN A 40 -7.64 -8.45 12.61
CA ASN A 40 -6.49 -9.35 12.76
C ASN A 40 -6.18 -10.13 11.47
N VAL A 41 -7.10 -10.16 10.52
CA VAL A 41 -6.94 -10.82 9.22
C VAL A 41 -6.51 -9.76 8.20
N THR A 42 -5.74 -10.18 7.20
CA THR A 42 -5.31 -9.30 6.12
C THR A 42 -6.23 -9.46 4.91
N LEU A 43 -6.41 -8.40 4.13
CA LEU A 43 -7.19 -8.52 2.89
C LEU A 43 -6.49 -9.47 1.91
N GLY A 44 -5.15 -9.48 1.90
CA GLY A 44 -4.37 -10.40 1.08
C GLY A 44 -4.71 -11.87 1.29
N SER A 45 -4.87 -12.33 2.55
CA SER A 45 -5.24 -13.73 2.83
C SER A 45 -6.66 -14.07 2.34
N VAL A 46 -7.60 -13.13 2.45
CA VAL A 46 -8.98 -13.31 1.97
C VAL A 46 -9.01 -13.44 0.43
N LEU A 47 -8.20 -12.62 -0.25
CA LEU A 47 -8.11 -12.66 -1.71
C LEU A 47 -7.42 -13.92 -2.21
N GLN A 48 -6.36 -14.39 -1.53
CA GLN A 48 -5.68 -15.64 -1.88
C GLN A 48 -6.58 -16.88 -1.78
N ASP A 49 -7.50 -16.91 -0.81
CA ASP A 49 -8.46 -18.01 -0.66
C ASP A 49 -9.57 -17.96 -1.73
N SER A 50 -10.02 -16.76 -2.09
CA SER A 50 -11.18 -16.60 -2.97
C SER A 50 -10.87 -16.42 -4.45
N LEU A 51 -9.63 -16.11 -4.85
CA LEU A 51 -9.26 -15.79 -6.23
C LEU A 51 -8.12 -16.68 -6.73
N GLY A 52 -8.11 -16.95 -8.05
CA GLY A 52 -7.03 -17.70 -8.68
C GLY A 52 -5.75 -16.88 -8.83
N ASN A 53 -4.60 -17.56 -8.84
CA ASN A 53 -3.26 -16.94 -8.92
C ASN A 53 -3.09 -15.93 -10.06
N HIS A 54 -3.68 -16.18 -11.23
CA HIS A 54 -3.62 -15.26 -12.37
C HIS A 54 -4.28 -13.90 -12.06
N ILE A 55 -5.42 -13.90 -11.36
CA ILE A 55 -6.11 -12.65 -11.00
C ILE A 55 -5.29 -11.88 -9.97
N LEU A 56 -4.70 -12.58 -9.00
CA LEU A 56 -3.82 -11.97 -8.00
C LEU A 56 -2.59 -11.32 -8.63
N ASP A 57 -1.98 -11.99 -9.62
CA ASP A 57 -0.84 -11.45 -10.38
C ASP A 57 -1.23 -10.18 -11.15
N VAL A 58 -2.38 -10.17 -11.83
CA VAL A 58 -2.90 -8.98 -12.52
C VAL A 58 -3.15 -7.83 -11.55
N ILE A 59 -3.75 -8.10 -10.39
CA ILE A 59 -3.99 -7.09 -9.35
C ILE A 59 -2.67 -6.53 -8.82
N ALA A 60 -1.70 -7.40 -8.51
CA ALA A 60 -0.37 -7.01 -8.02
C ALA A 60 0.36 -6.12 -9.04
N ASN A 61 0.31 -6.51 -10.32
CA ASN A 61 0.88 -5.73 -11.42
C ASN A 61 0.19 -4.38 -11.57
N LEU A 62 -1.14 -4.35 -11.60
CA LEU A 62 -1.91 -3.12 -11.75
C LEU A 62 -1.63 -2.12 -10.63
N ILE A 63 -1.62 -2.56 -9.37
CA ILE A 63 -1.34 -1.68 -8.23
C ILE A 63 0.11 -1.17 -8.28
N SER A 64 1.07 -2.05 -8.57
CA SER A 64 2.49 -1.69 -8.62
C SER A 64 2.79 -0.67 -9.73
N ILE A 65 2.05 -0.74 -10.84
CA ILE A 65 2.20 0.14 -12.01
C ILE A 65 1.37 1.44 -11.88
N ALA A 66 0.20 1.42 -11.24
CA ALA A 66 -0.65 2.59 -11.13
C ALA A 66 -0.21 3.57 -10.02
N THR A 67 0.61 3.11 -9.09
CA THR A 67 1.11 3.92 -7.96
C THR A 67 2.33 4.74 -8.34
N MET A 68 2.53 5.90 -7.70
CA MET A 68 3.70 6.77 -7.93
C MET A 68 5.02 6.16 -7.45
N ASN A 69 6.13 6.58 -8.07
CA ASN A 69 7.49 6.18 -7.65
C ASN A 69 7.88 6.71 -6.27
N GLU A 70 7.31 7.85 -5.87
CA GLU A 70 7.55 8.46 -4.56
C GLU A 70 6.89 7.68 -3.41
N SER A 71 5.89 6.86 -3.74
CA SER A 71 5.22 5.97 -2.81
C SER A 71 6.05 4.70 -2.61
N VAL A 72 6.67 4.62 -1.43
CA VAL A 72 7.66 3.61 -1.05
C VAL A 72 7.34 3.09 0.35
N LEU A 73 7.45 1.77 0.51
CA LEU A 73 7.36 1.07 1.78
C LEU A 73 8.75 0.63 2.24
N ASN A 74 9.06 0.91 3.50
CA ASN A 74 10.28 0.47 4.16
C ASN A 74 9.92 -0.71 5.07
N PHE A 75 10.59 -1.85 4.88
CA PHE A 75 10.41 -3.06 5.67
C PHE A 75 11.56 -3.26 6.66
N ALA A 76 11.26 -3.82 7.84
CA ALA A 76 12.29 -4.38 8.70
C ALA A 76 12.80 -5.70 8.10
N ASP A 77 14.12 -5.76 7.89
CA ASP A 77 14.88 -6.83 7.23
C ASP A 77 14.47 -8.26 7.63
N SER A 78 14.07 -8.47 8.89
CA SER A 78 13.79 -9.82 9.41
C SER A 78 12.30 -10.17 9.63
N SER A 79 11.35 -9.25 9.44
CA SER A 79 9.95 -9.48 9.87
C SER A 79 8.86 -9.16 8.84
N LYS A 80 9.19 -8.74 7.61
CA LYS A 80 8.24 -8.18 6.62
C LYS A 80 7.33 -7.08 7.20
N LYS A 81 7.68 -6.54 8.37
CA LYS A 81 6.91 -5.52 9.06
C LYS A 81 7.29 -4.18 8.45
N VAL A 82 6.29 -3.44 7.99
CA VAL A 82 6.47 -2.06 7.53
C VAL A 82 6.92 -1.19 8.71
N ILE A 83 8.14 -0.66 8.62
CA ILE A 83 8.73 0.26 9.60
C ILE A 83 8.49 1.72 9.25
N GLY A 84 8.14 2.00 7.99
CA GLY A 84 7.80 3.34 7.53
C GLY A 84 7.25 3.31 6.12
N SER A 85 6.56 4.38 5.76
CA SER A 85 6.11 4.63 4.40
C SER A 85 6.40 6.08 4.03
N LYS A 86 6.66 6.32 2.76
CA LYS A 86 6.83 7.65 2.17
C LYS A 86 5.88 7.75 0.99
N GLY A 87 5.28 8.93 0.77
CA GLY A 87 4.34 9.17 -0.31
C GLY A 87 2.88 9.23 0.16
N ASN A 88 1.94 9.00 -0.74
CA ASN A 88 0.52 9.10 -0.43
C ASN A 88 0.09 7.90 0.45
N PRO A 89 -0.51 8.12 1.64
CA PRO A 89 -0.91 7.03 2.52
C PRO A 89 -1.86 6.01 1.87
N THR A 90 -2.68 6.42 0.89
CA THR A 90 -3.58 5.52 0.15
C THR A 90 -2.80 4.59 -0.76
N GLU A 91 -1.82 5.13 -1.50
CA GLU A 91 -0.97 4.33 -2.38
C GLU A 91 -0.11 3.36 -1.57
N CYS A 92 0.45 3.82 -0.45
CA CYS A 92 1.19 2.96 0.47
C CYS A 92 0.34 1.81 1.03
N ALA A 93 -0.95 2.06 1.31
CA ALA A 93 -1.87 1.01 1.75
C ALA A 93 -2.11 -0.05 0.67
N LEU A 94 -2.21 0.36 -0.60
CA LEU A 94 -2.34 -0.55 -1.74
C LEU A 94 -1.05 -1.32 -2.02
N LEU A 95 0.11 -0.67 -1.94
CA LEU A 95 1.40 -1.35 -2.06
C LEU A 95 1.60 -2.40 -0.95
N TYR A 96 1.10 -2.12 0.25
CA TYR A 96 1.15 -3.07 1.35
C TYR A 96 0.29 -4.30 1.04
N LEU A 97 -0.88 -4.13 0.40
CA LEU A 97 -1.70 -5.25 -0.06
C LEU A 97 -0.95 -6.15 -1.05
N VAL A 98 -0.14 -5.59 -1.96
CA VAL A 98 0.67 -6.37 -2.91
C VAL A 98 1.65 -7.31 -2.19
N GLU A 99 2.29 -6.81 -1.13
CA GLU A 99 3.19 -7.60 -0.29
C GLU A 99 2.44 -8.67 0.52
N GLU A 100 1.22 -8.36 0.99
CA GLU A 100 0.34 -9.34 1.65
C GLU A 100 -0.09 -10.46 0.68
N LEU A 101 -0.24 -10.14 -0.60
CA LEU A 101 -0.50 -11.12 -1.66
C LEU A 101 0.73 -12.00 -1.99
N GLY A 102 1.91 -11.67 -1.44
CA GLY A 102 3.14 -12.43 -1.64
C GLY A 102 4.00 -11.94 -2.80
N PHE A 103 3.69 -10.78 -3.39
CA PHE A 103 4.44 -10.20 -4.50
C PHE A 103 5.33 -9.05 -4.01
N HIS A 104 6.50 -8.90 -4.62
CA HIS A 104 7.38 -7.76 -4.37
C HIS A 104 7.15 -6.66 -5.39
N TYR A 105 6.50 -5.57 -4.96
CA TYR A 105 6.08 -4.50 -5.86
C TYR A 105 7.28 -3.81 -6.55
N ILE A 106 8.46 -3.79 -5.90
CA ILE A 106 9.68 -3.19 -6.46
C ILE A 106 10.18 -3.96 -7.69
N ASP A 107 10.10 -5.28 -7.66
CA ASP A 107 10.51 -6.14 -8.77
C ASP A 107 9.59 -5.93 -9.98
N ILE A 108 8.28 -5.86 -9.72
CA ILE A 108 7.29 -5.53 -10.75
C ILE A 108 7.58 -4.17 -11.38
N ARG A 109 7.86 -3.14 -10.57
CA ARG A 109 8.18 -1.81 -11.07
C ARG A 109 9.45 -1.79 -11.94
N ASN A 110 10.48 -2.52 -11.55
CA ASN A 110 11.75 -2.59 -12.28
C ASN A 110 11.64 -3.38 -13.58
N THR A 111 10.83 -4.43 -13.60
CA THR A 111 10.60 -5.29 -14.78
C THR A 111 9.57 -4.71 -15.76
N THR A 112 8.75 -3.75 -15.33
CA THR A 112 7.76 -3.10 -16.20
C THR A 112 8.42 -2.12 -17.17
N ARG A 113 8.44 -2.50 -18.46
CA ARG A 113 8.93 -1.65 -19.55
C ARG A 113 8.23 -0.29 -19.60
N GLY A 114 8.99 0.78 -19.82
CA GLY A 114 8.48 2.15 -19.85
C GLY A 114 8.33 2.81 -18.48
N ARG A 115 8.39 2.03 -17.38
CA ARG A 115 8.48 2.56 -16.02
C ARG A 115 9.92 2.62 -15.51
N SER A 116 10.68 1.54 -15.69
CA SER A 116 12.11 1.49 -15.32
C SER A 116 13.00 2.41 -16.16
N ASP A 117 12.60 2.71 -17.41
CA ASP A 117 13.28 3.68 -18.27
C ASP A 117 13.06 5.15 -17.86
N ALA A 118 12.18 5.44 -16.90
CA ALA A 118 11.96 6.81 -16.44
C ALA A 118 13.23 7.43 -15.81
N ALA A 119 14.14 6.60 -15.27
CA ALA A 119 15.46 7.05 -14.79
C ALA A 119 16.42 7.40 -15.94
N ASN A 120 16.32 6.70 -17.08
CA ASN A 120 17.10 7.01 -18.27
C ASN A 120 16.56 8.26 -18.95
N LEU A 121 15.23 8.39 -19.10
CA LEU A 121 14.62 9.57 -19.74
C LEU A 121 14.85 10.85 -18.92
N SER A 122 14.82 10.77 -17.58
CA SER A 122 15.10 11.92 -16.71
C SER A 122 16.57 12.36 -16.77
N THR A 123 17.52 11.42 -16.92
CA THR A 123 18.94 11.75 -17.15
C THR A 123 19.16 12.36 -18.54
N TYR A 124 18.50 11.84 -19.58
CA TYR A 124 18.51 12.48 -20.92
C TYR A 124 17.89 13.89 -20.93
N LEU A 125 16.82 14.12 -20.17
CA LEU A 125 16.19 15.45 -20.06
C LEU A 125 17.00 16.42 -19.19
N ALA A 126 17.77 15.91 -18.22
CA ALA A 126 18.69 16.71 -17.42
C ALA A 126 19.92 17.16 -18.24
N ASP A 127 20.45 16.28 -19.10
CA ASP A 127 21.55 16.60 -20.02
C ASP A 127 21.11 17.47 -21.21
N GLY A 128 19.81 17.57 -21.48
CA GLY A 128 19.22 18.37 -22.56
C GLY A 128 18.96 19.84 -22.24
N LYS A 129 19.39 20.36 -21.08
CA LYS A 129 19.38 21.80 -20.79
C LYS A 129 20.77 22.43 -21.01
N GLN A 130 21.04 22.80 -22.25
CA GLN A 130 21.80 24.00 -22.61
C GLN A 130 20.94 24.88 -23.49
#